data_AF-A0A258CNV3-F1
#
_entry.id   AF-A0A258CNV3-F1
#
_cell.length_a   1.000
_cell.length_b   1.000
_cell.length_c   1.000
_cell.angle_alpha   90.00
_cell.angle_beta   90.00
_cell.angle_gamma   90.00
#
_symmetry.space_group_name_H-M   'P 1'
#
loop_
_entity.id
_entity.type
_entity.pdbx_description
1 polymer ?
#
loop_
_entity_poly.entity_id
_entity_poly.type
_entity_poly.pdbx_seq_one_letter_code
_entity_poly.pdbx_strand_id
1 'polypeptide(L)'
;MQLTQQLVAEGKKVFLDLKLHDIGNTVTEGVASLSNLGVDLLTVHAYPQTMRGAVEGRDGADLKLLAVTALTSYDDGDLRDAGYGLVVRDLVRLRAEQARTAGIDGIVCSAAETEIVRDVIGSDMLIVTPGIRPAGSAAGDQKRTLTPGEAIRAGVDHLVVGRPIIRAADPRGAAAAIMDEIAAAS
;
A
#
# COMPACT_ATOMS: atom_id res chain seq x y z
N MET A 1 -10.80 -11.74 11.96
CA MET A 1 -11.87 -11.24 11.08
C MET A 1 -13.01 -10.52 11.80
N GLN A 2 -13.27 -10.77 13.10
CA GLN A 2 -14.37 -10.09 13.82
C GLN A 2 -14.29 -8.55 13.78
N LEU A 3 -13.11 -7.96 14.02
CA LEU A 3 -12.92 -6.50 13.92
C LEU A 3 -13.19 -5.97 12.51
N THR A 4 -12.73 -6.70 11.48
CA THR A 4 -12.98 -6.36 10.07
C THR A 4 -14.47 -6.28 9.78
N GLN A 5 -15.21 -7.32 10.15
CA GLN A 5 -16.66 -7.38 9.94
C GLN A 5 -17.41 -6.27 10.70
N GLN A 6 -16.97 -5.96 11.92
CA GLN A 6 -17.52 -4.85 12.69
C GLN A 6 -17.31 -3.52 11.97
N LEU A 7 -16.09 -3.22 11.52
CA LEU A 7 -15.77 -1.96 10.83
C LEU A 7 -16.56 -1.81 9.51
N VAL A 8 -16.71 -2.90 8.76
CA VAL A 8 -17.55 -2.92 7.55
C VAL A 8 -19.03 -2.68 7.91
N ALA A 9 -19.55 -3.32 8.96
CA ALA A 9 -20.93 -3.11 9.43
C ALA A 9 -21.19 -1.69 9.94
N GLU A 10 -20.16 -1.00 10.45
CA GLU A 10 -20.20 0.42 10.81
C GLU A 10 -20.07 1.38 9.61
N GLY A 11 -20.01 0.85 8.38
CA GLY A 11 -19.90 1.63 7.14
C GLY A 11 -18.53 2.26 6.92
N LYS A 12 -17.47 1.73 7.55
CA LYS A 12 -16.10 2.19 7.30
C LYS A 12 -15.56 1.60 6.01
N LYS A 13 -14.70 2.36 5.33
CA LYS A 13 -13.83 1.80 4.28
C LYS A 13 -12.67 1.05 4.91
N VAL A 14 -12.49 -0.22 4.58
CA VAL A 14 -11.55 -1.13 5.23
C VAL A 14 -10.46 -1.57 4.26
N PHE A 15 -9.22 -1.31 4.68
CA PHE A 15 -8.02 -1.83 4.02
C PHE A 15 -7.44 -2.99 4.83
N LEU A 16 -7.51 -4.21 4.29
CA LEU A 16 -6.84 -5.38 4.84
C LEU A 16 -5.37 -5.45 4.39
N ASP A 17 -4.47 -4.99 5.24
CA ASP A 17 -3.04 -5.00 4.95
C ASP A 17 -2.35 -6.32 5.38
N LEU A 18 -2.73 -7.44 4.77
CA LEU A 18 -2.23 -8.78 5.11
C LEU A 18 -0.95 -9.19 4.37
N LYS A 19 -0.64 -8.51 3.24
CA LYS A 19 0.53 -8.78 2.38
C LYS A 19 0.64 -10.26 2.01
N LEU A 20 -0.46 -10.86 1.51
CA LEU A 20 -0.48 -12.28 1.17
C LEU A 20 0.69 -12.63 0.22
N HIS A 21 1.41 -13.70 0.55
CA HIS A 21 2.57 -14.16 -0.20
C HIS A 21 2.76 -15.65 0.02
N ASP A 22 2.30 -16.43 -0.95
CA ASP A 22 2.39 -17.88 -0.98
C ASP A 22 2.33 -18.33 -2.46
N ILE A 23 2.27 -19.65 -2.68
CA ILE A 23 2.00 -20.23 -3.98
C ILE A 23 0.61 -19.81 -4.50
N GLY A 24 0.45 -19.84 -5.83
CA GLY A 24 -0.74 -19.33 -6.52
C GLY A 24 -2.06 -19.80 -5.92
N ASN A 25 -2.27 -21.11 -5.77
CA ASN A 25 -3.53 -21.68 -5.27
C ASN A 25 -3.90 -21.18 -3.86
N THR A 26 -2.93 -21.15 -2.94
CA THR A 26 -3.15 -20.67 -1.57
C THR A 26 -3.55 -19.19 -1.57
N VAL A 27 -2.94 -18.38 -2.43
CA VAL A 27 -3.30 -16.97 -2.58
C VAL A 27 -4.69 -16.83 -3.21
N THR A 28 -5.02 -17.61 -4.23
CA THR A 28 -6.35 -17.64 -4.85
C THR A 28 -7.45 -17.93 -3.82
N GLU A 29 -7.31 -19.03 -3.07
CA GLU A 29 -8.26 -19.41 -2.02
C GLU A 29 -8.31 -18.38 -0.88
N GLY A 30 -7.15 -17.86 -0.50
CA GLY A 30 -7.02 -16.81 0.51
C GLY A 30 -7.79 -15.54 0.11
N VAL A 31 -7.59 -15.03 -1.11
CA VAL A 31 -8.31 -13.86 -1.61
C VAL A 31 -9.81 -14.15 -1.73
N ALA A 32 -10.21 -15.29 -2.30
CA ALA A 32 -11.62 -15.67 -2.42
C ALA A 32 -12.34 -15.68 -1.07
N SER A 33 -11.67 -16.14 0.00
CA SER A 33 -12.22 -16.13 1.35
C SER A 33 -12.43 -14.71 1.93
N LEU A 34 -11.62 -13.75 1.49
CA LEU A 34 -11.63 -12.36 1.96
C LEU A 34 -12.54 -11.46 1.13
N SER A 35 -12.72 -11.76 -0.15
CA SER A 35 -13.55 -10.99 -1.11
C SER A 35 -14.99 -10.81 -0.63
N ASN A 36 -15.54 -11.76 0.13
CA ASN A 36 -16.90 -11.72 0.65
C ASN A 36 -17.07 -10.90 1.94
N LEU A 37 -15.99 -10.34 2.49
CA LEU A 37 -16.05 -9.59 3.74
C LEU A 37 -16.51 -8.13 3.57
N GLY A 38 -16.65 -7.64 2.33
CA GLY A 38 -17.03 -6.25 2.05
C GLY A 38 -15.91 -5.25 2.36
N VAL A 39 -14.66 -5.67 2.21
CA VAL A 39 -13.47 -4.80 2.37
C VAL A 39 -13.11 -4.13 1.05
N ASP A 40 -12.55 -2.92 1.09
CA ASP A 40 -12.29 -2.12 -0.10
C ASP A 40 -10.93 -2.44 -0.73
N LEU A 41 -9.92 -2.67 0.10
CA LEU A 41 -8.53 -2.85 -0.31
C LEU A 41 -7.91 -4.10 0.35
N LEU A 42 -7.07 -4.83 -0.38
CA LEU A 42 -6.28 -5.96 0.14
C LEU A 42 -4.85 -5.94 -0.42
N THR A 43 -3.84 -6.14 0.43
CA THR A 43 -2.45 -6.27 -0.04
C THR A 43 -2.02 -7.70 -0.33
N VAL A 44 -1.24 -7.82 -1.40
CA VAL A 44 -0.42 -9.00 -1.73
C VAL A 44 1.00 -8.56 -2.04
N HIS A 45 2.00 -9.42 -1.83
CA HIS A 45 3.36 -9.10 -2.30
C HIS A 45 3.45 -9.17 -3.83
N ALA A 46 4.23 -8.28 -4.43
CA ALA A 46 4.33 -8.10 -5.88
C ALA A 46 5.12 -9.20 -6.61
N TYR A 47 4.90 -10.47 -6.27
CA TYR A 47 5.47 -11.60 -7.01
C TYR A 47 4.49 -12.04 -8.10
N PRO A 48 4.93 -12.27 -9.35
CA PRO A 48 4.01 -12.55 -10.46
C PRO A 48 3.04 -13.71 -10.22
N GLN A 49 3.49 -14.79 -9.56
CA GLN A 49 2.62 -15.92 -9.25
C GLN A 49 1.55 -15.55 -8.20
N THR A 50 1.97 -14.86 -7.13
CA THR A 50 1.09 -14.36 -6.06
C THR A 50 0.05 -13.38 -6.61
N MET A 51 0.46 -12.40 -7.42
CA MET A 51 -0.45 -11.41 -8.01
C MET A 51 -1.48 -12.06 -8.94
N ARG A 52 -1.07 -13.04 -9.77
CA ARG A 52 -2.01 -13.78 -10.62
C ARG A 52 -3.04 -14.55 -9.80
N GLY A 53 -2.60 -15.28 -8.77
CA GLY A 53 -3.51 -15.98 -7.87
C GLY A 53 -4.47 -15.02 -7.16
N ALA A 54 -3.98 -13.85 -6.75
CA ALA A 54 -4.82 -12.84 -6.12
C ALA A 54 -5.92 -12.31 -7.05
N VAL A 55 -5.56 -11.98 -8.29
CA VAL A 55 -6.51 -11.50 -9.31
C VAL A 55 -7.54 -12.57 -9.65
N GLU A 56 -7.12 -13.84 -9.75
CA GLU A 56 -8.02 -14.98 -9.93
C GLU A 56 -8.97 -15.13 -8.74
N GLY A 57 -8.47 -15.10 -7.50
CA GLY A 57 -9.27 -15.26 -6.29
C GLY A 57 -10.23 -14.10 -6.01
N ARG A 58 -9.96 -12.90 -6.56
CA ARG A 58 -10.91 -11.78 -6.49
C ARG A 58 -12.20 -12.08 -7.24
N ASP A 59 -12.12 -12.79 -8.37
CA ASP A 59 -13.25 -13.24 -9.20
C ASP A 59 -14.37 -12.19 -9.40
N GLY A 60 -13.97 -10.95 -9.76
CA GLY A 60 -14.92 -9.86 -10.04
C GLY A 60 -15.58 -9.23 -8.80
N ALA A 61 -15.20 -9.62 -7.58
CA ALA A 61 -15.62 -8.92 -6.37
C ALA A 61 -15.18 -7.45 -6.40
N ASP A 62 -15.98 -6.58 -5.78
CA ASP A 62 -15.66 -5.15 -5.59
C ASP A 62 -14.59 -5.00 -4.49
N LEU A 63 -13.39 -5.48 -4.80
CA LEU A 63 -12.21 -5.47 -3.95
C LEU A 63 -11.02 -5.05 -4.80
N LYS A 64 -10.31 -4.00 -4.38
CA LYS A 64 -9.07 -3.59 -5.04
C LYS A 64 -7.87 -4.28 -4.41
N LEU A 65 -7.03 -4.85 -5.26
CA LEU A 65 -5.78 -5.49 -4.90
C LEU A 65 -4.64 -4.49 -5.00
N LEU A 66 -3.78 -4.47 -3.98
CA LEU A 66 -2.59 -3.63 -3.92
C LEU A 66 -1.32 -4.48 -3.85
N ALA A 67 -0.41 -4.29 -4.78
CA ALA A 67 0.85 -5.01 -4.84
C ALA A 67 1.95 -4.28 -4.05
N VAL A 68 2.47 -4.93 -3.00
CA VAL A 68 3.61 -4.42 -2.21
C VAL A 68 4.92 -4.73 -2.93
N THR A 69 5.63 -3.69 -3.37
CA THR A 69 6.83 -3.78 -4.21
C THR A 69 8.07 -4.14 -3.39
N ALA A 70 8.62 -3.15 -2.69
CA ALA A 70 9.65 -3.28 -1.66
C ALA A 70 9.11 -2.65 -0.38
N LEU A 71 9.43 -3.24 0.78
CA LEU A 71 9.03 -2.62 2.04
C LEU A 71 9.72 -1.26 2.19
N THR A 72 9.01 -0.24 2.65
CA THR A 72 9.56 1.12 2.80
C THR A 72 10.72 1.19 3.81
N SER A 73 10.84 0.16 4.66
CA SER A 73 11.94 -0.04 5.60
C SER A 73 13.22 -0.61 4.95
N TYR A 74 13.13 -1.18 3.75
CA TYR A 74 14.28 -1.77 3.06
C TYR A 74 15.12 -0.71 2.34
N ASP A 75 16.43 -0.93 2.30
CA ASP A 75 17.38 -0.26 1.42
C ASP A 75 18.11 -1.26 0.50
N ASP A 76 19.08 -0.77 -0.28
CA ASP A 76 19.85 -1.60 -1.21
C ASP A 76 20.71 -2.66 -0.50
N GLY A 77 21.06 -2.44 0.76
CA GLY A 77 21.72 -3.43 1.61
C GLY A 77 20.77 -4.57 1.94
N ASP A 78 19.57 -4.25 2.43
CA ASP A 78 18.53 -5.23 2.74
C ASP A 78 18.17 -6.09 1.51
N LEU A 79 18.12 -5.49 0.31
CA LEU A 79 17.88 -6.23 -0.93
C LEU A 79 19.03 -7.16 -1.30
N ARG A 80 20.28 -6.71 -1.15
CA ARG A 80 21.46 -7.54 -1.41
C ARG A 80 21.50 -8.74 -0.48
N ASP A 81 21.23 -8.54 0.81
CA ASP A 81 21.19 -9.59 1.82
C ASP A 81 20.07 -10.61 1.54
N ALA A 82 18.95 -10.14 0.99
CA ALA A 82 17.85 -11.00 0.51
C ALA A 82 18.13 -11.68 -0.85
N GLY A 83 19.30 -11.46 -1.46
CA GLY A 83 19.73 -12.11 -2.71
C GLY A 83 19.23 -11.44 -3.99
N TYR A 84 18.74 -10.20 -3.92
CA TYR A 84 18.38 -9.44 -5.12
C TYR A 84 19.62 -8.90 -5.83
N GLY A 85 19.60 -8.94 -7.16
CA GLY A 85 20.61 -8.31 -8.02
C GLY A 85 20.28 -6.87 -8.41
N LEU A 86 19.17 -6.32 -7.93
CA LEU A 86 18.67 -4.98 -8.25
C LEU A 86 18.74 -4.08 -7.01
N VAL A 87 18.90 -2.77 -7.24
CA VAL A 87 18.66 -1.75 -6.22
C VAL A 87 17.16 -1.52 -6.03
N VAL A 88 16.77 -0.86 -4.93
CA VAL A 88 15.35 -0.67 -4.57
C VAL A 88 14.56 -0.01 -5.68
N ARG A 89 15.10 1.07 -6.27
CA ARG A 89 14.47 1.80 -7.37
C ARG A 89 14.10 0.87 -8.54
N ASP A 90 15.04 0.02 -8.96
CA ASP A 90 14.88 -0.84 -10.13
C ASP A 90 13.94 -2.01 -9.83
N LEU A 91 14.02 -2.59 -8.62
CA LEU A 91 13.08 -3.62 -8.19
C LEU A 91 11.65 -3.07 -8.15
N VAL A 92 11.45 -1.88 -7.57
CA VAL A 92 10.12 -1.24 -7.47
C VAL A 92 9.53 -0.99 -8.85
N ARG A 93 10.32 -0.46 -9.79
CA ARG A 93 9.91 -0.28 -11.18
C ARG A 93 9.48 -1.60 -11.82
N LEU A 94 10.33 -2.64 -11.72
CA LEU A 94 10.05 -3.96 -12.27
C LEU A 94 8.75 -4.55 -11.69
N ARG A 95 8.54 -4.40 -10.37
CA ARG A 95 7.32 -4.90 -9.71
C ARG A 95 6.09 -4.13 -10.14
N ALA A 96 6.18 -2.82 -10.35
CA ALA A 96 5.08 -2.01 -10.88
C ALA A 96 4.69 -2.45 -12.30
N GLU A 97 5.66 -2.73 -13.18
CA GLU A 97 5.41 -3.24 -14.54
C GLU A 97 4.71 -4.60 -14.51
N GLN A 98 5.16 -5.49 -13.62
CA GLN A 98 4.56 -6.81 -13.42
C GLN A 98 3.14 -6.72 -12.85
N ALA A 99 2.89 -5.83 -11.90
CA ALA A 99 1.58 -5.62 -11.30
C ALA A 99 0.56 -5.09 -12.32
N ARG A 100 0.97 -4.10 -13.14
CA ARG A 100 0.17 -3.61 -14.27
C ARG A 100 -0.19 -4.75 -15.23
N THR A 101 0.79 -5.58 -15.58
CA THR A 101 0.59 -6.73 -16.48
C THR A 101 -0.34 -7.79 -15.88
N ALA A 102 -0.31 -7.97 -14.56
CA ALA A 102 -1.16 -8.93 -13.86
C ALA A 102 -2.61 -8.46 -13.66
N GLY A 103 -2.92 -7.17 -13.90
CA GLY A 103 -4.26 -6.61 -13.67
C GLY A 103 -4.54 -6.27 -12.19
N ILE A 104 -3.49 -5.94 -11.43
CA ILE A 104 -3.61 -5.40 -10.08
C ILE A 104 -4.10 -3.95 -10.14
N ASP A 105 -4.87 -3.50 -9.14
CA ASP A 105 -5.50 -2.17 -9.15
C ASP A 105 -4.60 -1.05 -8.60
N GLY A 106 -3.57 -1.40 -7.82
CA GLY A 106 -2.64 -0.42 -7.29
C GLY A 106 -1.35 -0.96 -6.72
N ILE A 107 -0.45 -0.05 -6.39
CA ILE A 107 0.90 -0.29 -5.90
C ILE A 107 1.04 0.27 -4.49
N VAL A 108 1.69 -0.50 -3.61
CA VAL A 108 2.20 0.01 -2.34
C VAL A 108 3.71 0.23 -2.47
N CYS A 109 4.14 1.49 -2.35
CA CYS A 109 5.55 1.89 -2.43
C CYS A 109 5.86 3.08 -1.52
N SER A 110 7.15 3.38 -1.35
CA SER A 110 7.60 4.61 -0.69
C SER A 110 7.21 5.83 -1.50
N ALA A 111 7.05 6.97 -0.83
CA ALA A 111 6.79 8.24 -1.50
C ALA A 111 7.94 8.67 -2.43
N ALA A 112 9.17 8.24 -2.14
CA ALA A 112 10.34 8.52 -2.97
C ALA A 112 10.31 7.76 -4.32
N GLU A 113 9.46 6.74 -4.43
CA GLU A 113 9.30 5.92 -5.64
C GLU A 113 8.06 6.31 -6.46
N THR A 114 7.26 7.27 -5.99
CA THR A 114 5.97 7.62 -6.61
C THR A 114 6.12 8.04 -8.06
N GLU A 115 7.10 8.88 -8.40
CA GLU A 115 7.34 9.35 -9.76
C GLU A 115 7.63 8.18 -10.72
N ILE A 116 8.62 7.33 -10.38
CA ILE A 116 8.99 6.19 -11.24
C ILE A 116 7.88 5.14 -11.33
N VAL A 117 7.09 4.96 -10.27
CA VAL A 117 5.93 4.07 -10.28
C VAL A 117 4.85 4.65 -11.20
N ARG A 118 4.56 5.96 -11.10
CA ARG A 118 3.54 6.62 -11.91
C ARG A 118 3.86 6.56 -13.40
N ASP A 119 5.12 6.74 -13.78
CA ASP A 119 5.60 6.59 -15.17
C ASP A 119 5.30 5.20 -15.75
N VAL A 120 5.30 4.18 -14.90
CA VAL A 120 5.04 2.79 -15.29
C VAL A 120 3.55 2.49 -15.35
N ILE A 121 2.80 2.83 -14.29
CA ILE A 121 1.43 2.35 -14.11
C ILE A 121 0.37 3.29 -14.70
N GLY A 122 0.74 4.51 -15.10
CA GLY A 122 -0.20 5.52 -15.59
C GLY A 122 -1.09 6.08 -14.48
N SER A 123 -2.12 6.86 -14.82
CA SER A 123 -3.01 7.52 -13.85
C SER A 123 -4.11 6.63 -13.26
N ASP A 124 -4.38 5.48 -13.89
CA ASP A 124 -5.58 4.69 -13.58
C ASP A 124 -5.39 3.75 -12.38
N MET A 125 -4.14 3.32 -12.13
CA MET A 125 -3.79 2.48 -10.99
C MET A 125 -3.46 3.32 -9.76
N LEU A 126 -3.86 2.84 -8.58
CA LEU A 126 -3.62 3.55 -7.31
C LEU A 126 -2.15 3.47 -6.89
N ILE A 127 -1.66 4.52 -6.25
CA ILE A 127 -0.43 4.53 -5.45
C ILE A 127 -0.82 4.74 -3.99
N VAL A 128 -0.47 3.78 -3.15
CA VAL A 128 -0.72 3.81 -1.70
C VAL A 128 0.62 3.85 -0.98
N THR A 129 0.84 4.88 -0.16
CA THR A 129 2.13 5.10 0.48
C THR A 129 2.03 5.02 2.00
N PRO A 130 2.70 4.05 2.64
CA PRO A 130 2.88 4.02 4.08
C PRO A 130 4.06 4.87 4.53
N GLY A 131 4.16 5.05 5.85
CA GLY A 131 5.31 5.74 6.45
C GLY A 131 5.20 7.26 6.46
N ILE A 132 4.01 7.82 6.21
CA ILE A 132 3.77 9.26 6.27
C ILE A 132 4.00 9.82 7.68
N ARG A 133 4.62 10.99 7.75
CA ARG A 133 4.98 11.69 9.00
C ARG A 133 4.65 13.18 8.90
N PRO A 134 3.63 13.67 9.62
CA PRO A 134 3.41 15.11 9.75
C PRO A 134 4.64 15.81 10.33
N ALA A 135 4.85 17.07 9.96
CA ALA A 135 5.94 17.88 10.47
C ALA A 135 5.98 17.86 12.01
N GLY A 136 7.16 17.65 12.60
CA GLY A 136 7.35 17.54 14.05
C GLY A 136 7.11 16.14 14.65
N SER A 137 6.72 15.14 13.86
CA SER A 137 6.60 13.75 14.32
C SER A 137 7.94 13.02 14.35
N ALA A 138 8.16 12.14 15.33
CA ALA A 138 9.36 11.30 15.37
C ALA A 138 9.41 10.26 14.21
N ALA A 139 10.59 10.04 13.64
CA ALA A 139 10.80 9.14 12.49
C ALA A 139 10.52 7.66 12.83
N GLY A 140 11.07 7.16 13.94
CA GLY A 140 10.98 5.74 14.32
C GLY A 140 11.85 4.83 13.44
N ASP A 141 11.32 3.67 13.05
CA ASP A 141 11.93 2.65 12.17
C ASP A 141 11.75 2.94 10.66
N GLN A 142 11.09 4.03 10.29
CA GLN A 142 10.87 4.37 8.89
C GLN A 142 12.04 5.20 8.35
N LYS A 143 12.72 4.68 7.32
CA LYS A 143 13.92 5.30 6.73
C LYS A 143 13.61 6.41 5.71
N ARG A 144 12.43 6.38 5.05
CA ARG A 144 12.08 7.23 3.89
C ARG A 144 10.66 7.78 4.03
N THR A 145 10.49 8.93 4.68
CA THR A 145 9.17 9.50 5.02
C THR A 145 8.95 10.86 4.35
N LEU A 146 7.72 11.14 3.91
CA LEU A 146 7.25 12.47 3.54
C LEU A 146 6.16 12.95 4.50
N THR A 147 5.94 14.27 4.51
CA THR A 147 4.72 14.85 5.06
C THR A 147 3.50 14.48 4.20
N PRO A 148 2.28 14.52 4.75
CA PRO A 148 1.06 14.29 3.97
C PRO A 148 0.99 15.14 2.69
N GLY A 149 1.22 16.45 2.78
CA GLY A 149 1.09 17.35 1.64
C GLY A 149 2.20 17.20 0.59
N GLU A 150 3.39 16.75 0.98
CA GLU A 150 4.44 16.37 0.03
C GLU A 150 4.08 15.08 -0.72
N ALA A 151 3.52 14.08 -0.03
CA ALA A 151 3.12 12.83 -0.67
C ALA A 151 2.00 13.01 -1.70
N ILE A 152 1.00 13.84 -1.38
CA ILE A 152 -0.09 14.17 -2.34
C ILE A 152 0.48 14.87 -3.58
N ARG A 153 1.33 15.88 -3.40
CA ARG A 153 1.97 16.58 -4.53
C ARG A 153 2.87 15.68 -5.38
N ALA A 154 3.40 14.61 -4.80
CA ALA A 154 4.16 13.60 -5.53
C ALA A 154 3.28 12.67 -6.38
N GLY A 155 1.95 12.71 -6.25
CA GLY A 155 1.01 11.89 -7.02
C GLY A 155 0.56 10.60 -6.32
N VAL A 156 0.61 10.57 -4.98
CA VAL A 156 0.06 9.48 -4.16
C VAL A 156 -1.45 9.62 -4.00
N ASP A 157 -2.18 8.52 -4.16
CA ASP A 157 -3.65 8.49 -4.06
C ASP A 157 -4.14 8.24 -2.64
N HIS A 158 -3.42 7.41 -1.86
CA HIS A 158 -3.76 7.10 -0.47
C HIS A 158 -2.55 7.10 0.46
N LEU A 159 -2.74 7.66 1.66
CA LEU A 159 -1.73 7.75 2.72
C LEU A 159 -2.05 6.77 3.85
N VAL A 160 -1.09 5.91 4.22
CA VAL A 160 -1.23 5.04 5.41
C VAL A 160 -0.52 5.67 6.59
N VAL A 161 -1.33 6.19 7.54
CA VAL A 161 -0.84 6.88 8.74
C VAL A 161 -1.20 6.08 9.99
N GLY A 162 -0.18 5.56 10.67
CA GLY A 162 -0.34 4.80 11.92
C GLY A 162 -0.03 5.63 13.17
N ARG A 163 1.18 5.44 13.70
CA ARG A 163 1.67 6.05 14.96
C ARG A 163 1.38 7.55 15.13
N PRO A 164 1.52 8.42 14.11
CA PRO A 164 1.22 9.84 14.27
C PRO A 164 -0.22 10.12 14.73
N ILE A 165 -1.18 9.26 14.39
CA ILE A 165 -2.58 9.38 14.84
C ILE A 165 -2.78 8.61 16.16
N ILE A 166 -2.44 7.31 16.17
CA ILE A 166 -2.80 6.42 17.30
C ILE A 166 -2.06 6.73 18.60
N ARG A 167 -0.91 7.43 18.56
CA ARG A 167 -0.13 7.82 19.73
C ARG A 167 -0.22 9.30 20.06
N ALA A 168 -1.01 10.08 19.31
CA ALA A 168 -1.23 11.49 19.61
C ALA A 168 -2.02 11.64 20.92
N ALA A 169 -1.78 12.74 21.64
CA ALA A 169 -2.58 13.11 22.80
C ALA A 169 -4.06 13.35 22.41
N ASP A 170 -4.30 13.86 21.19
CA ASP A 170 -5.61 13.98 20.56
C ASP A 170 -5.59 13.31 19.17
N PRO A 171 -5.96 12.01 19.06
CA PRO A 171 -5.99 11.30 17.79
C PRO A 171 -6.94 11.90 16.77
N ARG A 172 -8.07 12.48 17.21
CA ARG A 172 -9.03 13.12 16.30
C ARG A 172 -8.44 14.41 15.73
N GLY A 173 -7.85 15.24 16.59
CA GLY A 173 -7.15 16.45 16.16
C GLY A 173 -5.99 16.15 15.22
N ALA A 174 -5.19 15.12 15.50
CA ALA A 174 -4.09 14.69 14.62
C ALA A 174 -4.60 14.24 13.24
N ALA A 175 -5.68 13.45 13.19
CA ALA A 175 -6.29 13.03 11.93
C ALA A 175 -6.86 14.23 11.15
N ALA A 176 -7.53 15.18 11.83
CA ALA A 176 -8.07 16.38 11.20
C ALA A 176 -6.97 17.25 10.59
N ALA A 177 -5.86 17.48 11.31
CA ALA A 177 -4.73 18.25 10.79
C ALA A 177 -4.10 17.62 9.53
N ILE A 178 -4.01 16.30 9.48
CA ILE A 178 -3.54 15.58 8.27
C ILE A 178 -4.51 15.80 7.11
N MET A 179 -5.82 15.74 7.36
CA MET A 179 -6.83 15.99 6.33
C MET A 179 -6.75 17.42 5.80
N ASP A 180 -6.54 18.41 6.66
CA ASP A 180 -6.35 19.81 6.26
C ASP A 180 -5.10 19.97 5.37
N GLU A 181 -4.01 19.27 5.71
CA GLU A 181 -2.77 19.28 4.91
C GLU A 181 -2.96 18.63 3.53
N ILE A 182 -3.70 17.51 3.46
CA ILE A 182 -4.08 16.86 2.19
C ILE A 182 -4.92 17.82 1.34
N ALA A 183 -5.93 18.47 1.94
CA ALA A 183 -6.82 19.39 1.25
C ALA A 183 -6.10 20.63 0.70
N ALA A 184 -5.06 21.12 1.40
CA ALA A 184 -4.24 22.23 0.94
C ALA A 184 -3.26 21.86 -0.20
N ALA A 185 -3.00 20.56 -0.41
CA ALA A 185 -2.04 20.04 -1.37
C ALA A 185 -2.67 19.44 -2.64
N SER A 186 -3.99 19.25 -2.65
CA SER A 186 -4.78 18.69 -3.76
C SER A 186 -5.31 19.79 -4.67
#